data_AF-A0AB37XPD1-F1
#
_entry.id   AF-A0AB37XPD1-F1
#
_cell.length_a   1.000
_cell.length_b   1.000
_cell.length_c   1.000
_cell.angle_alpha   90.00
_cell.angle_beta   90.00
_cell.angle_gamma   90.00
#
_symmetry.space_group_name_H-M   'P 1'
#
loop_
_entity.id
_entity.type
_entity.pdbx_description
1 polymer ?
#
loop_
_entity_poly.entity_id
_entity_poly.type
_entity_poly.pdbx_seq_one_letter_code
_entity_poly.pdbx_strand_id
1 'polypeptide(L)' 'HTNSTHLPMIENVRKLMESLEKKSIPMAIATSSSRSNIQPALESLNLPERMSVIVGREDVDEVKPAPDL' A
#
# COMPACT_ATOMS: atom_id res chain seq x y z
N HIS A 1 1.27 -15.26 -12.93
CA HIS A 1 1.03 -13.88 -12.50
C HIS A 1 -0.47 -13.67 -12.37
N THR A 2 -1.02 -13.72 -11.16
CA THR A 2 -2.45 -13.52 -10.91
C THR A 2 -2.74 -12.04 -11.11
N ASN A 3 -3.57 -11.69 -12.08
CA ASN A 3 -3.94 -10.31 -12.36
C ASN A 3 -4.61 -9.70 -11.12
N SER A 4 -3.91 -8.79 -10.44
CA SER A 4 -4.35 -8.08 -9.23
C SER A 4 -5.42 -7.01 -9.50
N THR A 5 -6.21 -7.15 -10.57
CA THR A 5 -7.14 -6.11 -11.05
C THR A 5 -8.36 -5.91 -10.14
N HIS A 6 -8.64 -6.82 -9.21
CA HIS A 6 -9.69 -6.64 -8.22
C HIS A 6 -9.41 -7.41 -6.94
N LEU A 7 -8.87 -6.73 -5.93
CA LEU A 7 -8.67 -7.28 -4.59
C LEU A 7 -9.50 -6.44 -3.60
N PRO A 8 -10.66 -6.94 -3.13
CA PRO A 8 -11.47 -6.19 -2.17
C PRO A 8 -10.67 -5.99 -0.88
N MET A 9 -10.77 -4.81 -0.28
CA MET A 9 -10.12 -4.52 0.99
C MET A 9 -10.68 -5.43 2.09
N ILE A 10 -9.77 -6.05 2.83
CA ILE A 10 -10.12 -6.84 4.01
C ILE A 10 -10.74 -5.90 5.04
N GLU A 11 -11.95 -6.21 5.49
CA GLU A 11 -12.75 -5.37 6.38
C GLU A 11 -12.01 -4.97 7.68
N ASN A 12 -11.23 -5.89 8.25
CA ASN A 12 -10.44 -5.60 9.45
C ASN A 12 -9.28 -4.62 9.17
N VAL A 13 -8.70 -4.65 7.96
CA VAL A 13 -7.68 -3.69 7.53
C VAL A 13 -8.30 -2.31 7.40
N ARG A 14 -9.49 -2.20 6.80
CA ARG A 14 -10.24 -0.93 6.71
C ARG A 14 -10.47 -0.32 8.09
N LYS A 15 -10.97 -1.11 9.05
CA LYS A 15 -11.21 -0.66 10.43
C LYS A 15 -9.94 -0.21 11.14
N LEU A 16 -8.83 -0.94 10.93
CA LEU A 16 -7.53 -0.55 11.48
C LEU A 16 -7.11 0.81 10.94
N MET A 17 -7.15 1.00 9.62
CA MET A 17 -6.77 2.27 8.98
C MET A 17 -7.61 3.44 9.50
N GLU A 18 -8.93 3.27 9.60
CA GLU A 18 -9.82 4.30 10.17
C GLU A 18 -9.48 4.64 11.62
N SER A 19 -9.04 3.66 12.42
CA SER A 19 -8.59 3.89 13.80
C SER A 19 -7.28 4.67 13.85
N LEU A 20 -6.35 4.40 12.93
CA LEU A 20 -5.06 5.09 12.84
C LEU A 20 -5.25 6.54 12.39
N GLU A 21 -6.11 6.80 11.42
CA GLU A 21 -6.47 8.16 10.96
C GLU A 21 -7.07 9.00 12.08
N LYS A 22 -8.02 8.44 12.84
CA LYS A 22 -8.61 9.13 14.00
C LYS A 22 -7.60 9.50 15.08
N LYS A 23 -6.47 8.79 15.13
CA LYS A 23 -5.35 9.05 16.05
C LYS A 23 -4.24 9.89 15.40
N SER A 24 -4.45 10.36 14.17
CA SER A 24 -3.45 11.11 13.39
C SER A 24 -2.12 10.35 13.23
N ILE A 25 -2.18 9.02 13.14
CA ILE A 25 -0.99 8.17 12.93
C ILE A 25 -0.74 8.07 11.43
N PRO A 26 0.43 8.53 10.93
CA PRO A 26 0.78 8.41 9.51
C PRO A 26 0.86 6.95 9.08
N MET A 27 0.34 6.67 7.89
CA MET A 27 0.39 5.34 7.26
C MET A 27 1.17 5.43 5.95
N ALA A 28 1.84 4.33 5.62
CA ALA A 28 2.57 4.15 4.37
C ALA A 28 2.39 2.72 3.85
N ILE A 29 2.59 2.54 2.54
CA ILE A 29 2.58 1.24 1.88
C ILE A 29 3.99 0.92 1.40
N ALA A 30 4.49 -0.26 1.75
CA ALA A 30 5.78 -0.76 1.28
C ALA A 30 5.59 -2.11 0.57
N THR A 31 5.83 -2.15 -0.74
CA THR A 31 5.54 -3.30 -1.60
C THR A 31 6.72 -3.67 -2.48
N SER A 32 6.99 -4.98 -2.63
CA SER A 32 7.99 -5.50 -3.56
C SER A 32 7.47 -5.64 -5.00
N SER A 33 6.21 -5.29 -5.25
CA SER A 33 5.65 -5.22 -6.61
C SER A 33 6.09 -3.92 -7.31
N SER A 34 6.17 -3.95 -8.64
CA SER A 34 6.34 -2.70 -9.41
C SER A 34 5.14 -1.78 -9.20
N ARG A 35 5.37 -0.48 -9.27
CA ARG A 35 4.33 0.54 -9.06
C ARG A 35 3.18 0.33 -10.04
N SER A 36 3.50 0.09 -11.30
CA SER A 36 2.53 -0.19 -12.38
C SER A 36 1.59 -1.36 -12.10
N ASN A 37 2.05 -2.39 -11.37
CA ASN A 37 1.24 -3.56 -11.06
C ASN A 37 0.27 -3.32 -9.90
N ILE A 38 0.66 -2.50 -8.92
CA ILE A 38 -0.16 -2.24 -7.73
C ILE A 38 -1.04 -0.99 -7.89
N GLN A 39 -0.69 -0.05 -8.77
CA GLN A 39 -1.41 1.22 -8.97
C GLN A 39 -2.92 1.04 -9.18
N PRO A 40 -3.41 0.13 -10.05
CA PRO A 40 -4.85 -0.05 -10.24
C PRO A 40 -5.57 -0.51 -8.96
N ALA A 41 -4.92 -1.36 -8.16
CA ALA A 41 -5.47 -1.83 -6.90
C ALA A 41 -5.51 -0.70 -5.85
N LEU A 42 -4.47 0.13 -5.77
CA LEU A 42 -4.43 1.28 -4.87
C LEU A 42 -5.52 2.30 -5.19
N GLU A 43 -5.69 2.63 -6.46
CA GLU A 43 -6.72 3.56 -6.94
C GLU A 43 -8.12 3.03 -6.65
N SER A 44 -8.37 1.74 -6.90
CA SER A 44 -9.68 1.12 -6.61
C SER A 44 -10.07 1.17 -5.13
N LEU A 45 -9.09 1.30 -4.23
CA LEU A 45 -9.26 1.35 -2.78
C LEU A 45 -9.13 2.76 -2.20
N ASN A 46 -8.94 3.78 -3.05
CA ASN A 46 -8.67 5.16 -2.68
C ASN A 46 -7.53 5.32 -1.64
N LEU A 47 -6.52 4.44 -1.71
CA LEU A 47 -5.38 4.42 -0.79
C LEU A 47 -4.38 5.58 -1.00
N PRO A 48 -4.14 6.07 -2.23
CA PRO A 48 -3.21 7.18 -2.45
C PRO A 48 -3.57 8.45 -1.66
N GLU A 49 -4.86 8.74 -1.46
CA GLU A 49 -5.32 9.90 -0.70
C GLU A 49 -5.13 9.75 0.83
N ARG A 50 -4.93 8.51 1.30
CA ARG A 50 -4.89 8.15 2.72
C ARG A 50 -3.48 7.80 3.22
N MET A 51 -2.50 7.74 2.31
CA MET A 51 -1.14 7.31 2.59
C MET A 51 -0.17 8.47 2.44
N SER A 52 0.66 8.66 3.45
CA SER A 52 1.71 9.68 3.43
C SER A 52 2.84 9.32 2.46
N VAL A 53 3.11 8.03 2.27
CA VAL A 53 4.18 7.51 1.42
C VAL A 53 3.76 6.16 0.83
N ILE A 54 4.10 5.94 -0.44
CA ILE A 54 3.97 4.63 -1.09
C ILE A 54 5.34 4.30 -1.70
N VAL A 55 6.00 3.29 -1.15
CA VAL A 55 7.32 2.77 -1.55
C VAL A 55 7.11 1.45 -2.29
N GLY A 56 7.49 1.42 -3.57
CA GLY A 56 7.51 0.23 -4.42
C GLY A 56 8.91 -0.33 -4.61
N ARG A 57 9.04 -1.42 -5.39
CA ARG A 57 10.34 -1.99 -5.75
C ARG A 57 11.29 -0.98 -6.42
N GLU A 58 10.74 -0.02 -7.14
CA GLU A 58 11.52 0.97 -7.90
C GLU A 58 12.06 2.09 -7.00
N ASP A 59 11.59 2.17 -5.76
CA ASP A 59 11.96 3.23 -4.80
C ASP A 59 13.15 2.79 -3.89
N VAL A 60 13.69 1.58 -4.09
CA VAL A 60 14.78 0.98 -3.29
C VAL A 60 15.73 0.14 -4.14
N ASP A 61 17.04 0.14 -3.82
CA ASP A 61 18.03 -0.71 -4.48
C ASP A 61 17.87 -2.20 -4.11
N GLU A 62 17.45 -2.47 -2.87
CA GLU A 62 17.12 -3.82 -2.37
C GLU A 62 15.68 -3.88 -1.87
N VAL A 63 14.93 -4.91 -2.29
CA VAL A 63 13.59 -5.18 -1.77
C VAL A 63 13.66 -5.98 -0.45
N LYS A 64 12.57 -5.98 0.33
CA LYS A 64 12.35 -6.84 1.51
C LYS A 64 13.03 -8.22 1.35
N PRO A 65 13.82 -8.69 2.33
CA PRO A 65 13.85 -8.25 3.73
C PRO A 65 14.86 -7.13 4.07
N ALA A 66 15.47 -6.48 3.07
CA ALA A 66 16.34 -5.33 3.30
C ALA A 66 15.55 -4.19 4.00
N PRO A 67 16.18 -3.43 4.93
CA PRO A 67 15.49 -2.42 5.75
C PRO A 67 14.99 -1.20 4.96
N ASP A 68 15.45 -1.04 3.72
CA ASP A 68 15.08 0.07 2.85
C ASP A 68 13.62 -0.02 2.39
N LEU A 69 13.01 -1.22 2.42
CA LEU A 69 11.59 -1.50 2.08
C LEU A 69 10.84 -2.29 3.16
#